data_AF-A0A3A8LQX8-F1
#
_entry.id   AF-A0A3A8LQX8-F1
#
_cell.length_a   1.000
_cell.length_b   1.000
_cell.length_c   1.000
_cell.angle_alpha   90.00
_cell.angle_beta   90.00
_cell.angle_gamma   90.00
#
_symmetry.space_group_name_H-M   'P 1'
#
loop_
_entity.id
_entity.type
_entity.pdbx_description
1 polymer ?
#
loop_
_entity_poly.entity_id
_entity_poly.type
_entity_poly.pdbx_seq_one_letter_code
_entity_poly.pdbx_strand_id
1 'polypeptide(L)'
;LALPKPVSLTDGTATLHPTVAAQTVRDLLAALGNPLAPTDKVEPAPETPVSKDMKIKVTRIRTETSTVEEAVKPPEIKQKDPNLIRDRRVVVNPGKPGQARVTYNITTINGKVVKRDRMQSVVLTAAQPATVRIGTK
;
A
#
# COMPACT_ATOMS: atom_id res chain seq x y z
N LEU A 1 -26.99 -22.17 22.50
CA LEU A 1 -27.11 -21.15 21.42
C LEU A 1 -27.15 -19.77 22.06
N ALA A 2 -26.39 -18.79 21.55
CA ALA A 2 -26.49 -17.41 22.03
C ALA A 2 -27.76 -16.76 21.47
N LEU A 3 -28.45 -15.91 22.26
CA LEU A 3 -29.56 -15.11 21.75
C LEU A 3 -29.03 -13.99 20.84
N PRO A 4 -29.76 -13.63 19.77
CA PRO A 4 -29.40 -12.48 18.93
C PRO A 4 -29.38 -11.18 19.74
N LYS A 5 -28.29 -10.42 19.61
CA LYS A 5 -28.11 -9.13 20.29
C LYS A 5 -27.83 -8.05 19.23
N PRO A 6 -28.50 -6.87 19.29
CA PRO A 6 -28.14 -5.74 18.46
C PRO A 6 -26.77 -5.21 18.89
N VAL A 7 -25.93 -4.82 17.92
CA VAL A 7 -24.63 -4.19 18.15
C VAL A 7 -24.42 -3.04 17.16
N SER A 8 -23.49 -2.14 17.47
CA SER A 8 -22.99 -1.11 16.55
C SER A 8 -21.60 -1.50 16.06
N LEU A 9 -21.49 -2.02 14.84
CA LEU A 9 -20.23 -2.45 14.24
C LEU A 9 -19.70 -1.40 13.28
N THR A 10 -18.51 -0.86 13.54
CA THR A 10 -17.72 -0.11 12.55
C THR A 10 -16.62 -1.02 12.02
N ASP A 11 -16.73 -1.45 10.77
CA ASP A 11 -15.75 -2.30 10.10
C ASP A 11 -15.00 -1.50 9.03
N GLY A 12 -13.76 -1.13 9.34
CA GLY A 12 -12.97 -0.24 8.51
C GLY A 12 -13.61 1.15 8.46
N THR A 13 -14.18 1.51 7.30
CA THR A 13 -14.89 2.77 7.07
C THR A 13 -16.41 2.63 7.07
N ALA A 14 -16.94 1.40 7.12
CA ALA A 14 -18.38 1.13 7.09
C ALA A 14 -18.93 0.97 8.51
N THR A 15 -20.08 1.57 8.81
CA THR A 15 -20.79 1.38 10.08
C THR A 15 -22.13 0.71 9.84
N LEU A 16 -22.40 -0.34 10.61
CA LEU A 16 -23.55 -1.24 10.51
C LEU A 16 -24.17 -1.45 11.90
N HIS A 17 -25.44 -1.83 11.93
CA HIS A 17 -26.18 -2.12 13.18
C HIS A 17 -26.81 -3.52 13.14
N PRO A 18 -26.02 -4.60 13.05
CA PRO A 18 -26.56 -5.94 12.91
C PRO A 18 -27.12 -6.47 14.23
N THR A 19 -28.02 -7.44 14.13
CA THR A 19 -28.49 -8.25 15.27
C THR A 19 -28.02 -9.68 15.05
N VAL A 20 -27.10 -10.15 15.89
CA VAL A 20 -26.38 -11.42 15.66
C VAL A 20 -26.38 -12.29 16.91
N ALA A 21 -26.61 -13.59 16.72
CA ALA A 21 -26.45 -14.61 17.75
C ALA A 21 -24.98 -15.03 17.83
N ALA A 22 -24.20 -14.37 18.69
CA ALA A 22 -22.77 -14.64 18.87
C ALA A 22 -22.39 -14.64 20.36
N GLN A 23 -21.38 -15.45 20.71
CA GLN A 23 -20.82 -15.47 22.06
C GLN A 23 -19.75 -14.38 22.20
N THR A 24 -18.81 -14.31 21.27
CA THR A 24 -17.69 -13.36 21.29
C THR A 24 -17.69 -12.41 20.09
N VAL A 25 -16.88 -11.34 20.17
CA VAL A 25 -16.67 -10.40 19.05
C VAL A 25 -16.14 -11.15 17.81
N ARG A 26 -15.25 -12.13 17.98
CA ARG A 26 -14.76 -12.97 16.87
C ARG A 26 -15.90 -13.74 16.22
N ASP A 27 -16.73 -14.40 17.01
CA ASP A 27 -17.86 -15.19 16.49
C ASP A 27 -18.86 -14.31 15.76
N LEU A 28 -19.09 -13.09 16.26
CA LEU A 28 -19.97 -12.12 15.62
C LEU A 28 -19.48 -11.76 14.21
N LEU A 29 -18.19 -11.46 14.07
CA LEU A 29 -17.60 -11.11 12.78
C LEU A 29 -17.60 -12.30 11.81
N ALA A 30 -17.33 -13.51 12.31
CA ALA A 30 -17.41 -14.74 11.52
C ALA A 30 -18.85 -15.03 11.05
N ALA A 31 -19.84 -14.87 11.93
CA ALA A 31 -21.26 -15.05 11.60
C ALA A 31 -21.77 -14.04 10.57
N LEU A 32 -21.17 -12.85 10.50
CA LEU A 32 -21.45 -11.84 9.47
C LEU A 32 -20.69 -12.10 8.15
N GLY A 33 -19.92 -13.18 8.04
CA GLY A 33 -19.14 -13.52 6.85
C GLY A 33 -17.84 -12.72 6.70
N ASN A 34 -17.45 -11.92 7.70
CA ASN A 34 -16.30 -11.04 7.67
C ASN A 34 -15.31 -11.34 8.83
N PRO A 35 -14.76 -12.56 8.93
CA PRO A 35 -13.86 -12.93 10.02
C PRO A 35 -12.61 -12.04 10.05
N LEU A 36 -11.95 -11.98 11.21
CA LEU A 36 -10.69 -11.25 11.37
C LEU A 36 -9.55 -12.00 10.68
N ALA A 37 -8.75 -11.29 9.89
CA ALA A 37 -7.44 -11.78 9.48
C ALA A 37 -6.43 -11.64 10.64
N PRO A 38 -5.30 -12.38 10.62
CA PRO A 38 -4.30 -12.31 11.70
C PRO A 38 -3.74 -10.91 11.98
N THR A 39 -3.73 -10.05 10.97
CA THR A 39 -3.25 -8.66 11.07
C THR A 39 -4.31 -7.65 11.46
N ASP A 40 -5.60 -8.04 11.48
CA ASP A 40 -6.69 -7.14 11.84
C ASP A 40 -6.66 -6.82 13.33
N LYS A 41 -7.13 -5.61 13.67
CA LYS A 41 -7.35 -5.21 15.06
C LYS A 41 -8.83 -5.00 15.29
N VAL A 42 -9.29 -5.32 16.49
CA VAL A 42 -10.67 -5.06 16.90
C VAL A 42 -10.71 -4.59 18.35
N GLU A 43 -11.62 -3.67 18.62
CA GLU A 43 -11.95 -3.19 19.96
C GLU A 43 -13.48 -3.28 20.13
N PRO A 44 -14.00 -3.94 21.19
CA PRO A 44 -13.29 -4.74 22.20
C PRO A 44 -12.53 -5.94 21.62
N ALA A 45 -11.72 -6.59 22.46
CA ALA A 45 -10.89 -7.72 22.04
C ALA A 45 -11.73 -8.86 21.42
N PRO A 46 -11.15 -9.69 20.52
CA PRO A 46 -11.88 -10.76 19.83
C PRO A 46 -12.63 -11.73 20.76
N GLU A 47 -12.07 -12.02 21.94
CA GLU A 47 -12.66 -12.94 22.94
C GLU A 47 -13.70 -12.26 23.84
N THR A 48 -13.88 -10.95 23.74
CA THR A 48 -14.83 -10.23 24.61
C THR A 48 -16.25 -10.75 24.34
N PRO A 49 -17.01 -11.13 25.38
CA PRO A 49 -18.39 -11.55 25.22
C PRO A 49 -19.26 -10.42 24.67
N VAL A 50 -20.08 -10.70 23.66
CA VAL A 50 -20.95 -9.69 23.05
C VAL A 50 -22.12 -9.37 23.98
N SER A 51 -22.37 -8.09 24.20
CA SER A 51 -23.53 -7.56 24.93
C SER A 51 -24.41 -6.70 24.03
N LYS A 52 -25.64 -6.45 24.49
CA LYS A 52 -26.61 -5.60 23.79
C LYS A 52 -26.04 -4.18 23.62
N ASP A 53 -26.23 -3.62 22.43
CA ASP A 53 -25.83 -2.26 22.04
C ASP A 53 -24.31 -2.01 22.12
N MET A 54 -23.52 -3.09 22.18
CA MET A 54 -22.06 -3.01 22.21
C MET A 54 -21.54 -2.33 20.93
N LYS A 55 -20.60 -1.39 21.11
CA LYS A 55 -19.87 -0.77 20.01
C LYS A 55 -18.62 -1.59 19.73
N ILE A 56 -18.47 -2.04 18.49
CA ILE A 56 -17.34 -2.83 18.02
C ILE A 56 -16.68 -2.04 16.88
N LYS A 57 -15.37 -1.84 16.95
CA LYS A 57 -14.58 -1.15 15.93
C LYS A 57 -13.49 -2.08 15.42
N VAL A 58 -13.53 -2.38 14.13
CA VAL A 58 -12.53 -3.20 13.44
C VAL A 58 -11.65 -2.30 12.57
N THR A 59 -10.34 -2.50 12.68
CA THR A 59 -9.34 -1.92 11.79
C THR A 59 -8.80 -3.03 10.90
N ARG A 60 -9.08 -2.93 9.60
CA ARG A 60 -8.69 -3.93 8.61
C ARG A 60 -7.30 -3.63 8.06
N ILE A 61 -6.39 -4.58 8.15
CA ILE A 61 -5.01 -4.46 7.68
C ILE A 61 -4.75 -5.55 6.65
N ARG A 62 -4.47 -5.14 5.41
CA ARG A 62 -4.19 -6.07 4.29
C ARG A 62 -2.83 -5.76 3.71
N THR A 63 -2.10 -6.81 3.34
CA THR A 63 -0.87 -6.69 2.56
C THR A 63 -1.04 -7.54 1.30
N GLU A 64 -0.91 -6.90 0.15
CA GLU A 64 -1.11 -7.51 -1.16
C GLU A 64 0.05 -7.18 -2.09
N THR A 65 0.36 -8.12 -2.97
CA THR A 65 1.37 -7.92 -4.01
C THR A 65 0.73 -7.24 -5.21
N SER A 66 1.34 -6.15 -5.69
CA SER A 66 0.90 -5.44 -6.88
C SER A 66 2.06 -5.33 -7.87
N THR A 67 1.82 -5.78 -9.10
CA THR A 67 2.79 -5.72 -10.20
C THR A 67 2.32 -4.67 -11.20
N VAL A 68 3.17 -3.68 -11.47
CA VAL A 68 2.89 -2.58 -12.40
C VAL A 68 4.07 -2.34 -13.34
N GLU A 69 3.80 -1.79 -14.52
CA GLU A 69 4.84 -1.33 -15.43
C GLU A 69 5.11 0.15 -15.19
N GLU A 70 6.39 0.49 -15.00
CA GLU A 70 6.84 1.85 -14.70
C GLU A 70 7.96 2.28 -15.65
N ALA A 71 8.00 3.58 -15.95
CA ALA A 71 9.06 4.15 -16.76
C ALA A 71 10.38 4.18 -15.98
N VAL A 72 11.46 3.73 -16.61
CA VAL A 72 12.82 3.78 -16.06
C VAL A 72 13.53 5.01 -16.62
N LYS A 73 14.00 5.89 -15.73
CA LYS A 73 14.73 7.10 -16.14
C LYS A 73 15.99 6.74 -16.93
N PRO A 74 16.30 7.48 -18.01
CA PRO A 74 17.59 7.38 -18.70
C PRO A 74 18.77 7.50 -17.73
N PRO A 75 19.77 6.61 -17.78
CA PRO A 75 21.04 6.84 -17.11
C PRO A 75 21.75 8.02 -17.78
N GLU A 76 22.49 8.81 -17.01
CA GLU A 76 23.24 9.95 -17.55
C GLU A 76 24.69 9.58 -17.87
N ILE A 77 25.10 9.82 -19.11
CA ILE A 77 26.50 9.90 -19.51
C ILE A 77 26.95 11.34 -19.33
N LYS A 78 27.91 11.54 -18.40
CA LYS A 78 28.45 12.87 -18.08
C LYS A 78 29.69 13.16 -18.93
N GLN A 79 29.68 14.30 -19.61
CA GLN A 79 30.81 14.81 -20.38
C GLN A 79 31.36 16.07 -19.70
N LYS A 80 32.66 16.10 -19.38
CA LYS A 80 33.27 17.30 -18.80
C LYS A 80 33.39 18.40 -19.84
N ASP A 81 33.19 19.63 -19.42
CA ASP A 81 33.20 20.80 -20.28
C ASP A 81 34.00 21.95 -19.65
N PRO A 82 35.25 22.19 -20.09
CA PRO A 82 36.09 23.26 -19.53
C PRO A 82 35.63 24.67 -19.92
N ASN A 83 34.69 24.80 -20.87
CA ASN A 83 34.13 26.10 -21.24
C ASN A 83 32.90 26.47 -20.40
N LEU A 84 32.39 25.52 -19.63
CA LEU A 84 31.22 25.69 -18.79
C LEU A 84 31.65 25.88 -17.33
N ILE A 85 31.02 26.84 -16.65
CA ILE A 85 31.23 27.14 -15.21
C ILE A 85 31.13 25.84 -14.40
N ARG A 86 32.05 25.62 -13.46
CA ARG A 86 32.04 24.45 -12.58
C ARG A 86 30.65 24.10 -12.06
N ASP A 87 30.33 22.81 -12.07
CA ASP A 87 29.06 22.24 -11.58
C ASP A 87 27.80 22.62 -12.38
N ARG A 88 27.87 23.56 -13.33
CA ARG A 88 26.76 23.86 -14.24
C ARG A 88 26.51 22.68 -15.17
N ARG A 89 25.23 22.36 -15.37
CA ARG A 89 24.76 21.21 -16.14
C ARG A 89 24.03 21.66 -17.39
N VAL A 90 24.34 21.05 -18.53
CA VAL A 90 23.60 21.25 -19.79
C VAL A 90 23.24 19.88 -20.36
N VAL A 91 21.94 19.64 -20.53
CA VAL A 91 21.45 18.42 -21.20
C VAL A 91 21.62 18.61 -22.70
N VAL A 92 22.43 17.75 -23.32
CA VAL A 92 22.67 17.75 -24.77
C VAL A 92 21.69 16.82 -25.46
N ASN A 93 21.43 15.66 -24.84
CA ASN A 93 20.42 14.70 -25.27
C ASN A 93 19.69 14.17 -24.03
N PRO A 94 18.36 14.26 -23.94
CA PRO A 94 17.61 13.79 -22.78
C PRO A 94 17.55 12.26 -22.66
N GLY A 95 17.98 11.51 -23.67
CA GLY A 95 17.82 10.05 -23.73
C GLY A 95 16.37 9.65 -23.98
N LYS A 96 16.06 8.36 -23.81
CA LYS A 96 14.68 7.84 -23.88
C LYS A 96 14.41 6.94 -22.67
N PRO A 97 13.30 7.16 -21.94
CA PRO A 97 12.94 6.27 -20.83
C PRO A 97 12.81 4.82 -21.29
N GLY A 98 13.26 3.92 -20.42
CA GLY A 98 12.99 2.49 -20.55
C GLY A 98 11.68 2.12 -19.87
N GLN A 99 11.44 0.83 -19.75
CA GLN A 99 10.31 0.27 -18.99
C GLN A 99 10.78 -0.88 -18.12
N ALA A 100 10.21 -0.96 -16.92
CA ALA A 100 10.40 -2.09 -16.01
C ALA A 100 9.07 -2.53 -15.43
N ARG A 101 8.95 -3.84 -15.21
CA ARG A 101 7.89 -4.44 -14.40
C ARG A 101 8.35 -4.44 -12.96
N VAL A 102 7.65 -3.70 -12.11
CA VAL A 102 7.98 -3.52 -10.70
C VAL A 102 6.91 -4.20 -9.85
N THR A 103 7.35 -5.04 -8.93
CA THR A 103 6.49 -5.72 -7.97
C THR A 103 6.62 -5.05 -6.62
N TYR A 104 5.49 -4.63 -6.06
CA TYR A 104 5.37 -3.99 -4.75
C TYR A 104 4.62 -4.88 -3.78
N ASN A 105 5.00 -4.85 -2.51
CA ASN A 105 4.10 -5.19 -1.41
C ASN A 105 3.39 -3.91 -0.96
N ILE A 106 2.07 -3.90 -1.05
CA ILE A 106 1.21 -2.78 -0.68
C ILE A 106 0.50 -3.14 0.61
N THR A 107 0.72 -2.36 1.67
CA THR A 107 -0.05 -2.46 2.91
C THR A 107 -1.12 -1.39 2.94
N THR A 108 -2.36 -1.81 3.21
CA THR A 108 -3.50 -0.93 3.42
C THR A 108 -4.04 -1.04 4.84
N ILE A 109 -4.52 0.08 5.37
CA ILE A 109 -5.30 0.16 6.61
C ILE A 109 -6.65 0.75 6.26
N ASN A 110 -7.73 0.01 6.51
CA ASN A 110 -9.10 0.37 6.15
C ASN A 110 -9.23 0.78 4.68
N GLY A 111 -8.57 0.02 3.78
CA GLY A 111 -8.55 0.27 2.34
C GLY A 111 -7.62 1.40 1.88
N LYS A 112 -7.03 2.19 2.80
CA LYS A 112 -6.08 3.25 2.45
C LYS A 112 -4.65 2.73 2.45
N VAL A 113 -3.92 2.94 1.35
CA VAL A 113 -2.48 2.62 1.26
C VAL A 113 -1.69 3.40 2.31
N VAL A 114 -0.96 2.67 3.16
CA VAL A 114 -0.07 3.26 4.17
C VAL A 114 1.40 2.93 3.92
N LYS A 115 1.69 1.88 3.14
CA LYS A 115 3.05 1.47 2.81
C LYS A 115 3.11 0.85 1.41
N ARG A 116 4.18 1.14 0.67
CA ARG A 116 4.52 0.50 -0.60
C ARG A 116 6.01 0.15 -0.57
N ASP A 117 6.33 -1.13 -0.47
CA ASP A 117 7.70 -1.64 -0.48
C ASP A 117 8.00 -2.28 -1.84
N ARG A 118 9.04 -1.82 -2.53
CA ARG A 118 9.48 -2.44 -3.79
C ARG A 118 10.19 -3.75 -3.49
N MET A 119 9.65 -4.84 -4.02
CA MET A 119 10.19 -6.19 -3.83
C MET A 119 11.14 -6.59 -4.96
N GLN A 120 10.73 -6.33 -6.20
CA GLN A 120 11.47 -6.73 -7.39
C GLN A 120 11.27 -5.71 -8.50
N SER A 121 12.23 -5.66 -9.43
CA SER A 121 12.08 -4.97 -10.70
C SER A 121 12.77 -5.76 -11.79
N VAL A 122 12.06 -5.97 -12.89
CA VAL A 122 12.56 -6.62 -14.09
C VAL A 122 12.52 -5.62 -15.23
N VAL A 123 13.67 -5.33 -15.84
CA VAL A 123 13.72 -4.43 -17.00
C VAL A 123 13.07 -5.13 -18.19
N LEU A 124 12.08 -4.48 -18.79
CA LEU A 124 11.41 -4.94 -20.01
C LEU A 124 12.04 -4.31 -21.25
N THR A 125 12.34 -3.02 -21.17
CA THR A 125 13.02 -2.27 -22.24
C THR A 125 14.07 -1.37 -21.61
N ALA A 126 15.31 -1.53 -22.04
CA ALA A 126 16.41 -0.70 -21.54
C ALA A 126 16.22 0.77 -21.92
N ALA A 127 16.52 1.67 -20.98
CA ALA A 127 16.51 3.10 -21.24
C ALA A 127 17.69 3.49 -22.16
N GLN A 128 17.47 4.42 -23.08
CA GLN A 128 18.55 5.00 -23.88
C GLN A 128 19.18 6.14 -23.07
N PRO A 129 20.52 6.18 -22.90
CA PRO A 129 21.18 7.11 -22.01
C PRO A 129 20.98 8.57 -22.42
N ALA A 130 20.87 9.44 -21.42
CA ALA A 130 20.97 10.89 -21.59
C ALA A 130 22.44 11.29 -21.67
N THR A 131 22.74 12.36 -22.40
CA THR A 131 24.07 12.99 -22.42
C THR A 131 24.00 14.35 -21.75
N VAL A 132 24.81 14.56 -20.72
CA VAL A 132 24.85 15.79 -19.92
C VAL A 132 26.27 16.33 -19.87
N ARG A 133 26.47 17.58 -20.27
CA ARG A 133 27.73 18.31 -20.07
C ARG A 133 27.78 18.88 -18.65
N ILE A 134 28.91 18.67 -17.98
CA ILE A 134 29.19 19.17 -16.63
C ILE A 134 30.38 20.11 -16.70
N GLY A 135 30.20 21.34 -16.26
CA GLY A 135 31.25 22.36 -16.31
C GLY A 135 32.38 22.08 -15.34
N THR A 136 33.60 22.44 -15.77
CA THR A 136 34.82 22.27 -14.98
C THR A 136 35.69 23.52 -14.93
N LYS A 137 35.21 24.65 -15.46
CA LYS A 137 35.93 25.93 -15.46
C LYS A 137 36.03 26.55 -14.07
#